data_AF-A0A966N4Y5-F1
#
_entry.id   AF-A0A966N4Y5-F1
#
_cell.length_a   1.000
_cell.length_b   1.000
_cell.length_c   1.000
_cell.angle_alpha   90.00
_cell.angle_beta   90.00
_cell.angle_gamma   90.00
#
_symmetry.space_group_name_H-M   'P 1'
#
loop_
_entity.id
_entity.type
_entity.pdbx_description
1 polymer ?
#
loop_
_entity_poly.entity_id
_entity_poly.type
_entity_poly.pdbx_seq_one_letter_code
_entity_poly.pdbx_strand_id
1 'polypeptide(L)'
;MARKNRQRSRKKLQYFFINGKIHKVIKSTRAKDELIAWCYPDKKRMLYSYHLIEKNMENAYSVKDAAALLNRHKVTVEEYILAGKIKEPQKVYPISNPESKWFKFMLSESDILDIHQFILDAGYIRDLPSRTELQAILKHNLILYTKTNDGSFVPVWKAE
;
A
#
# COMPACT_ATOMS: atom_id res chain seq x y z
N MET A 1 6.92 -35.48 -15.57
CA MET A 1 7.80 -34.41 -15.03
C MET A 1 7.02 -33.56 -14.03
N ALA A 2 7.22 -33.79 -12.72
CA ALA A 2 6.55 -33.01 -11.68
C ALA A 2 7.22 -31.62 -11.55
N ARG A 3 6.49 -30.54 -11.85
CA ARG A 3 6.95 -29.17 -11.57
C ARG A 3 7.09 -29.01 -10.06
N LYS A 4 8.32 -28.86 -9.57
CA LYS A 4 8.62 -28.48 -8.18
C LYS A 4 7.98 -27.11 -7.92
N ASN A 5 6.82 -27.07 -7.27
CA ASN A 5 6.24 -25.86 -6.72
C ASN A 5 7.19 -25.34 -5.63
N ARG A 6 8.18 -24.52 -6.00
CA ARG A 6 9.00 -23.79 -5.03
C ARG A 6 8.03 -22.95 -4.19
N GLN A 7 7.95 -23.22 -2.88
CA GLN A 7 7.35 -22.29 -1.93
C GLN A 7 8.01 -20.92 -2.17
N ARG A 8 7.23 -19.96 -2.70
CA ARG A 8 7.69 -18.58 -2.85
C ARG A 8 8.11 -18.13 -1.46
N SER A 9 9.37 -17.73 -1.31
CA SER A 9 9.83 -17.05 -0.10
C SER A 9 8.86 -15.89 0.17
N ARG A 10 8.38 -15.79 1.42
CA ARG A 10 7.46 -14.73 1.84
C ARG A 10 7.98 -13.39 1.31
N LYS A 11 7.11 -12.56 0.73
CA LYS A 11 7.47 -11.23 0.21
C LYS A 11 8.19 -10.49 1.35
N LYS A 12 9.49 -10.24 1.17
CA LYS A 12 10.28 -9.44 2.12
C LYS A 12 9.70 -8.02 2.13
N LEU A 13 9.67 -7.39 3.31
CA LEU A 13 9.42 -5.95 3.45
C LEU A 13 10.40 -5.20 2.54
N GLN A 14 9.94 -4.74 1.38
CA GLN A 14 10.79 -4.04 0.41
C GLN A 14 10.64 -2.53 0.53
N TYR A 15 9.41 -2.06 0.71
CA TYR A 15 9.05 -0.65 0.79
C TYR A 15 8.07 -0.45 1.93
N PHE A 16 8.21 0.66 2.64
CA PHE A 16 7.31 1.05 3.73
C PHE A 16 7.30 2.57 3.87
N PHE A 17 6.25 3.10 4.47
CA PHE A 17 6.17 4.49 4.86
C PHE A 17 6.42 4.64 6.35
N ILE A 18 7.14 5.69 6.73
CA ILE A 18 7.21 6.14 8.12
C ILE A 18 7.22 7.66 8.11
N ASN A 19 6.39 8.26 8.96
CA ASN A 19 6.18 9.71 9.03
C ASN A 19 5.87 10.33 7.64
N GLY A 20 5.07 9.63 6.84
CA GLY A 20 4.72 10.07 5.49
C GLY A 20 5.90 10.10 4.50
N LYS A 21 7.02 9.42 4.75
CA LYS A 21 8.15 9.32 3.83
C LYS A 21 8.36 7.89 3.34
N ILE A 22 8.54 7.70 2.04
CA ILE A 22 8.81 6.38 1.46
C ILE A 22 10.25 5.94 1.72
N HIS A 23 10.35 4.71 2.22
CA HIS A 23 11.62 4.05 2.51
C HIS A 23 11.73 2.75 1.73
N LYS A 24 12.96 2.41 1.31
CA LYS A 24 13.30 1.07 0.77
C LYS A 24 14.23 0.36 1.72
N VAL A 25 13.88 -0.85 2.13
CA VAL A 25 14.75 -1.69 2.97
C VAL A 25 15.96 -2.12 2.14
N ILE A 26 17.16 -1.82 2.63
CA ILE A 26 18.43 -2.30 2.07
C ILE A 26 18.83 -3.59 2.79
N LYS A 27 18.81 -3.55 4.12
CA LYS A 27 19.18 -4.66 5.00
C LYS A 27 18.31 -4.63 6.24
N SER A 28 17.85 -5.80 6.68
CA SER A 28 17.16 -5.97 7.96
C SER A 28 17.76 -7.15 8.71
N THR A 29 17.90 -7.01 10.03
CA THR A 29 18.43 -8.03 10.92
C THR A 29 17.66 -7.99 12.23
N ARG A 30 16.70 -8.91 12.39
CA ARG A 30 15.83 -8.98 13.57
C ARG A 30 16.61 -9.28 14.86
N ALA A 31 17.62 -10.15 14.80
CA ALA A 31 18.41 -10.54 15.97
C ALA A 31 19.22 -9.39 16.59
N LYS A 32 19.62 -8.42 15.78
CA LYS A 32 20.35 -7.21 16.22
C LYS A 32 19.46 -6.00 16.39
N ASP A 33 18.16 -6.16 16.14
CA ASP A 33 17.19 -5.06 16.06
C ASP A 33 17.58 -3.94 15.07
N GLU A 34 18.25 -4.29 13.96
CA GLU A 34 18.76 -3.30 13.00
C GLU A 34 18.00 -3.34 11.68
N LEU A 35 17.54 -2.19 11.21
CA LEU A 35 16.96 -2.00 9.88
C LEU A 35 17.63 -0.81 9.18
N ILE A 36 18.34 -1.09 8.09
CA ILE A 36 18.95 -0.08 7.23
C ILE A 36 18.03 0.15 6.03
N ALA A 37 17.49 1.35 5.92
CA ALA A 37 16.62 1.75 4.83
C ALA A 37 17.13 3.00 4.11
N TRP A 38 16.81 3.11 2.82
CA TRP A 38 17.00 4.33 2.04
C TRP A 38 15.73 5.17 2.12
N CYS A 39 15.84 6.41 2.57
CA CYS A 39 14.76 7.40 2.50
C CYS A 39 14.85 8.14 1.16
N TYR A 40 13.82 8.06 0.32
CA TYR A 40 13.84 8.74 -0.99
C TYR A 40 13.74 10.26 -0.88
N PRO A 41 12.83 10.84 -0.07
CA PRO A 41 12.74 12.30 0.06
C PRO A 41 14.05 12.92 0.54
N ASP A 42 14.69 12.31 1.54
CA ASP A 42 15.91 12.85 2.16
C ASP A 42 17.20 12.38 1.46
N LYS A 43 17.11 11.50 0.47
CA LYS A 43 18.23 10.92 -0.30
C LYS A 43 19.37 10.38 0.59
N LYS A 44 19.02 9.75 1.71
CA LYS A 44 20.00 9.25 2.70
C LYS A 44 19.65 7.85 3.20
N ARG A 45 20.69 7.12 3.64
CA ARG A 45 20.53 5.88 4.40
C ARG A 45 20.21 6.23 5.85
N MET A 46 19.21 5.56 6.41
CA MET A 46 18.82 5.69 7.81
C MET A 46 18.87 4.31 8.47
N LEU A 47 19.36 4.28 9.71
CA LEU A 47 19.32 3.12 10.58
C LEU A 47 18.14 3.28 11.54
N TYR A 48 17.32 2.26 11.63
CA TYR A 48 16.17 2.20 12.52
C TYR A 48 16.21 0.93 13.36
N SER A 49 15.53 0.97 14.52
CA SER A 49 15.19 -0.22 15.28
C SER A 49 14.17 -1.05 14.50
N TYR A 50 14.42 -2.34 14.30
CA TYR A 50 13.53 -3.24 13.56
C TYR A 50 12.15 -3.31 14.20
N HIS A 51 12.08 -3.52 15.52
CA HIS A 51 10.80 -3.65 16.24
C HIS A 51 9.99 -2.36 16.24
N LEU A 52 10.66 -1.20 16.33
CA LEU A 52 9.98 0.09 16.27
C LEU A 52 9.36 0.33 14.89
N ILE A 53 10.08 -0.01 13.82
CA ILE A 53 9.56 0.08 12.45
C ILE A 53 8.40 -0.91 12.26
N GLU A 54 8.54 -2.15 12.71
CA GLU A 54 7.49 -3.16 12.56
C GLU A 54 6.16 -2.71 13.18
N LYS A 55 6.20 -1.98 14.30
CA LYS A 55 5.01 -1.48 15.00
C LYS A 55 4.40 -0.23 14.35
N ASN A 56 5.22 0.67 13.83
CA ASN A 56 4.80 2.02 13.43
C ASN A 56 4.81 2.26 11.92
N MET A 57 5.33 1.32 11.12
CA MET A 57 5.36 1.48 9.67
C MET A 57 3.99 1.39 9.05
N GLU A 58 3.78 2.20 8.03
CA GLU A 58 2.64 2.11 7.12
C GLU A 58 3.03 1.29 5.89
N ASN A 59 2.06 0.59 5.32
CA ASN A 59 2.29 -0.20 4.12
C ASN A 59 2.50 0.70 2.90
N ALA A 60 3.45 0.34 2.05
CA ALA A 60 3.64 0.99 0.76
C ALA A 60 2.90 0.23 -0.34
N TYR A 61 1.90 0.88 -0.94
CA TYR A 61 1.08 0.31 -1.99
C TYR A 61 1.57 0.79 -3.36
N SER A 62 1.60 -0.11 -4.33
CA SER A 62 1.77 0.32 -5.73
C SER A 62 0.45 0.83 -6.29
N VAL A 63 0.50 1.57 -7.39
CA VAL A 63 -0.73 2.04 -8.08
C VAL A 63 -1.68 0.89 -8.43
N LYS A 64 -1.12 -0.28 -8.78
CA LYS A 64 -1.93 -1.48 -9.03
C LYS A 64 -2.64 -1.98 -7.77
N ASP A 65 -1.96 -1.95 -6.63
CA ASP A 65 -2.54 -2.40 -5.36
C ASP A 65 -3.62 -1.41 -4.90
N ALA A 66 -3.36 -0.11 -5.00
CA ALA A 66 -4.34 0.94 -4.71
C ALA A 66 -5.57 0.84 -5.61
N ALA A 67 -5.38 0.60 -6.91
CA ALA A 67 -6.48 0.38 -7.85
C ALA A 67 -7.33 -0.84 -7.47
N ALA A 68 -6.69 -1.94 -7.05
CA ALA A 68 -7.41 -3.11 -6.56
C ALA A 68 -8.20 -2.82 -5.28
N LEU A 69 -7.63 -2.05 -4.34
CA LEU A 69 -8.30 -1.65 -3.11
C LEU A 69 -9.54 -0.77 -3.37
N LEU A 70 -9.44 0.14 -4.33
CA LEU A 70 -10.53 1.05 -4.70
C LEU A 70 -11.49 0.45 -5.72
N ASN A 71 -11.30 -0.81 -6.12
CA ASN A 71 -12.05 -1.47 -7.19
C ASN A 71 -12.12 -0.61 -8.47
N ARG A 72 -10.96 -0.12 -8.90
CA ARG A 72 -10.77 0.67 -10.12
C ARG A 72 -9.69 0.05 -11.00
N HIS A 73 -9.70 0.44 -12.27
CA HIS A 73 -8.63 0.05 -13.17
C HIS A 73 -7.35 0.86 -12.86
N LYS A 74 -6.19 0.22 -12.99
CA LYS A 74 -4.87 0.85 -12.75
C LYS A 74 -4.72 2.16 -13.51
N VAL A 75 -5.12 2.16 -14.79
CA VAL A 75 -4.98 3.31 -15.70
C VAL A 75 -5.76 4.52 -15.18
N THR A 76 -6.97 4.32 -14.65
CA THR A 76 -7.78 5.40 -14.08
C THR A 76 -7.09 6.09 -12.91
N VAL A 77 -6.45 5.31 -12.02
CA VAL A 77 -5.70 5.88 -10.90
C VAL A 77 -4.45 6.62 -11.41
N GLU A 78 -3.76 6.08 -12.43
CA GLU A 78 -2.62 6.76 -13.07
C GLU A 78 -3.03 8.08 -13.74
N GLU A 79 -4.19 8.11 -14.40
CA GLU A 79 -4.76 9.32 -15.00
C GLU A 79 -5.07 10.39 -13.94
N TYR A 80 -5.60 10.00 -12.78
CA TYR A 80 -5.84 10.95 -11.69
C TYR A 80 -4.55 11.59 -11.17
N ILE A 81 -3.47 10.79 -11.06
CA ILE A 81 -2.14 11.28 -10.70
C ILE A 81 -1.62 12.25 -11.78
N LEU A 82 -1.63 11.82 -13.05
CA LEU A 82 -1.06 12.58 -14.16
C LEU A 82 -1.83 13.87 -14.47
N ALA A 83 -3.15 13.86 -14.27
CA ALA A 83 -4.00 15.04 -14.42
C ALA A 83 -3.90 16.01 -13.23
N GLY A 84 -3.14 15.69 -12.18
CA GLY A 84 -2.97 16.54 -10.99
C GLY A 84 -4.24 16.69 -10.14
N LYS A 85 -5.20 15.78 -10.28
CA LYS A 85 -6.47 15.82 -9.51
C LYS A 85 -6.29 15.41 -8.06
N ILE A 86 -5.24 14.63 -7.80
CA ILE A 86 -4.82 14.18 -6.48
C ILE A 86 -3.37 14.58 -6.24
N LYS A 87 -2.96 14.60 -4.97
CA LYS A 87 -1.57 14.84 -4.58
C LYS A 87 -0.65 13.83 -5.26
N GLU A 88 0.44 14.32 -5.88
CA GLU A 88 1.43 13.44 -6.49
C GLU A 88 2.05 12.49 -5.45
N PRO A 89 1.93 11.15 -5.64
CA PRO A 89 2.53 10.19 -4.74
C PRO A 89 4.06 10.22 -4.83
N GLN A 90 4.72 9.64 -3.83
CA GLN A 90 6.17 9.62 -3.80
C GLN A 90 6.75 8.67 -4.85
N LYS A 91 7.76 9.17 -5.58
CA LYS A 91 8.46 8.45 -6.64
C LYS A 91 9.60 7.63 -6.07
N VAL A 92 9.63 6.36 -6.42
CA VAL A 92 10.72 5.42 -6.16
C VAL A 92 11.50 5.21 -7.45
N TYR A 93 12.82 5.39 -7.37
CA TYR A 93 13.74 5.24 -8.50
C TYR A 93 14.94 4.35 -8.11
N PRO A 94 15.79 3.91 -9.05
CA PRO A 94 16.95 3.10 -8.74
C PRO A 94 17.93 3.90 -7.85
N ILE A 95 18.26 3.40 -6.66
CA ILE A 95 19.18 4.08 -5.72
C ILE A 95 20.55 4.33 -6.37
N SER A 96 21.01 3.43 -7.24
CA SER A 96 22.28 3.54 -7.95
C SER A 96 22.27 4.59 -9.06
N ASN A 97 21.10 4.92 -9.62
CA ASN A 97 20.97 5.88 -10.71
C ASN A 97 19.75 6.80 -10.48
N PRO A 98 19.92 7.89 -9.72
CA PRO A 98 18.86 8.85 -9.43
C PRO A 98 18.29 9.56 -10.66
N GLU A 99 19.06 9.69 -11.74
CA GLU A 99 18.64 10.36 -12.98
C GLU A 99 17.95 9.42 -13.97
N SER A 100 17.66 8.19 -13.56
CA SER A 100 16.96 7.24 -14.40
C SER A 100 15.57 7.74 -14.78
N LYS A 101 15.20 7.59 -16.06
CA LYS A 101 13.83 7.80 -16.54
C LYS A 101 12.82 6.82 -15.91
N TRP A 102 13.29 5.70 -15.37
CA TRP A 102 12.42 4.73 -14.73
C TRP A 102 12.11 5.14 -13.29
N PHE A 103 10.82 5.24 -12.98
CA PHE A 103 10.32 5.44 -11.64
C PHE A 103 9.05 4.63 -11.42
N LYS A 104 8.69 4.44 -10.14
CA LYS A 104 7.45 3.83 -9.71
C LYS A 104 6.81 4.69 -8.63
N PHE A 105 5.51 4.95 -8.75
CA PHE A 105 4.76 5.59 -7.68
C PHE A 105 4.47 4.60 -6.54
N MET A 106 4.71 5.05 -5.32
CA MET A 106 4.28 4.38 -4.11
C MET A 106 3.32 5.29 -3.35
N LEU A 107 2.25 4.69 -2.87
CA LEU A 107 1.15 5.34 -2.17
C LEU A 107 1.16 4.88 -0.70
N SER A 108 0.99 5.85 0.19
CA SER A 108 0.70 5.62 1.60
C SER A 108 -0.78 5.32 1.80
N GLU A 109 -1.16 4.92 3.01
CA GLU A 109 -2.56 4.70 3.38
C GLU A 109 -3.38 5.99 3.27
N SER A 110 -2.80 7.13 3.68
CA SER A 110 -3.44 8.43 3.51
C SER A 110 -3.66 8.79 2.05
N ASP A 111 -2.69 8.53 1.17
CA ASP A 111 -2.85 8.84 -0.26
C ASP A 111 -4.00 8.03 -0.88
N ILE A 112 -4.22 6.78 -0.43
CA ILE A 112 -5.34 5.95 -0.90
C ILE A 112 -6.69 6.51 -0.43
N LEU A 113 -6.76 7.00 0.82
CA LEU A 113 -7.95 7.65 1.36
C LEU A 113 -8.26 8.97 0.62
N ASP A 114 -7.24 9.72 0.24
CA ASP A 114 -7.42 10.94 -0.55
C ASP A 114 -7.96 10.64 -1.95
N ILE A 115 -7.47 9.57 -2.60
CA ILE A 115 -8.02 9.11 -3.88
C ILE A 115 -9.48 8.68 -3.71
N HIS A 116 -9.79 7.96 -2.63
CA HIS A 116 -11.15 7.53 -2.33
C HIS A 116 -12.11 8.73 -2.20
N GLN A 117 -11.71 9.75 -1.42
CA GLN A 117 -12.49 10.97 -1.25
C GLN A 117 -12.68 11.70 -2.58
N PHE A 118 -11.61 11.82 -3.38
CA PHE A 118 -11.70 12.43 -4.71
C PHE A 118 -12.72 11.72 -5.62
N ILE A 119 -12.75 10.38 -5.61
CA ILE A 119 -13.71 9.60 -6.40
C ILE A 119 -15.16 9.84 -5.94
N LEU A 120 -15.36 9.98 -4.63
CA LEU A 120 -16.67 10.32 -4.06
C LEU A 120 -17.13 11.71 -4.48
N ASP A 121 -16.25 12.71 -4.38
CA ASP A 121 -16.55 14.11 -4.73
C ASP A 121 -16.85 14.25 -6.24
N ALA A 122 -16.21 13.43 -7.07
CA ALA A 122 -16.48 13.35 -8.51
C ALA A 122 -17.80 12.60 -8.86
N GLY A 123 -18.50 12.03 -7.88
CA GLY A 123 -19.78 11.34 -8.06
C GLY A 123 -19.68 9.91 -8.62
N TYR A 124 -18.49 9.33 -8.69
CA TYR A 124 -18.28 7.98 -9.24
C TYR A 124 -18.35 6.90 -8.16
N ILE A 125 -19.54 6.71 -7.56
CA ILE A 125 -19.73 5.87 -6.36
C ILE A 125 -19.83 4.37 -6.69
N ARG A 126 -20.13 4.00 -7.94
CA ARG A 126 -20.43 2.61 -8.31
C ARG A 126 -19.29 1.65 -7.92
N ASP A 127 -19.63 0.62 -7.15
CA ASP A 127 -18.74 -0.46 -6.70
C ASP A 127 -17.48 0.03 -5.93
N LEU A 128 -17.52 1.21 -5.32
CA LEU A 128 -16.45 1.73 -4.46
C LEU A 128 -16.66 1.22 -3.02
N PRO A 129 -15.63 0.70 -2.32
CA PRO A 129 -15.78 0.34 -0.92
C PRO A 129 -16.11 1.57 -0.08
N SER A 130 -16.79 1.37 1.05
CA SER A 130 -17.00 2.46 2.00
C SER A 130 -15.68 2.89 2.65
N ARG A 131 -15.64 4.10 3.22
CA ARG A 131 -14.45 4.58 3.93
C ARG A 131 -14.07 3.67 5.11
N THR A 132 -15.06 3.09 5.80
CA THR A 132 -14.85 2.16 6.91
C THR A 132 -14.32 0.80 6.43
N GLU A 133 -14.86 0.29 5.32
CA GLU A 133 -14.35 -0.93 4.66
C GLU A 133 -12.88 -0.76 4.26
N LEU A 134 -12.56 0.35 3.60
CA LEU A 134 -11.22 0.63 3.13
C LEU A 134 -10.23 0.76 4.31
N GLN A 135 -10.61 1.46 5.39
CA GLN A 135 -9.79 1.54 6.60
C GLN A 135 -9.56 0.19 7.27
N ALA A 136 -10.57 -0.69 7.29
CA ALA A 136 -10.44 -2.03 7.83
C ALA A 136 -9.44 -2.87 7.01
N ILE A 137 -9.52 -2.78 5.68
CA ILE A 137 -8.61 -3.48 4.76
C ILE A 137 -7.17 -2.97 4.92
N LEU A 138 -6.97 -1.65 5.04
CA LEU A 138 -5.63 -1.05 5.17
C LEU A 138 -4.94 -1.44 6.49
N LYS A 139 -5.67 -1.39 7.62
CA LYS A 139 -5.12 -1.70 8.95
C LYS A 139 -4.90 -3.19 9.23
N HIS A 140 -5.16 -4.08 8.27
CA HIS A 140 -5.24 -5.54 8.50
C HIS A 140 -6.19 -5.89 9.66
N ASN A 141 -7.22 -5.07 9.90
CA ASN A 141 -8.21 -5.35 10.93
C ASN A 141 -9.10 -6.48 10.42
N LEU A 142 -9.12 -7.59 11.15
CA LEU A 142 -9.96 -8.76 10.92
C LEU A 142 -11.35 -8.34 10.43
N ILE A 143 -11.65 -8.60 9.16
CA ILE A 143 -13.01 -8.46 8.64
C ILE A 143 -13.82 -9.57 9.29
N LEU A 144 -14.68 -9.21 10.24
CA LEU A 144 -15.64 -10.13 10.83
C LEU A 144 -16.72 -10.42 9.79
N TYR A 145 -16.87 -11.70 9.44
CA TYR A 145 -17.94 -12.18 8.56
C TYR A 145 -19.05 -12.78 9.41
N THR A 146 -20.30 -12.48 9.08
CA THR A 146 -21.48 -13.18 9.62
C THR A 146 -22.02 -14.12 8.57
N LYS A 147 -22.54 -15.27 9.02
CA LYS A 147 -23.25 -16.21 8.17
C LYS A 147 -24.71 -15.75 8.09
N THR A 148 -25.19 -15.46 6.89
CA THR A 148 -26.61 -15.14 6.65
C THR A 148 -27.47 -16.40 6.77
N ASN A 149 -28.80 -16.22 6.86
CA ASN A 149 -29.75 -17.33 6.93
C ASN A 149 -29.67 -18.26 5.69
N ASP A 150 -29.27 -17.71 4.55
CA ASP A 150 -29.05 -18.45 3.29
C ASP A 150 -27.69 -19.18 3.25
N GLY A 151 -26.88 -19.04 4.30
CA GLY A 151 -25.58 -19.69 4.43
C GLY A 151 -24.42 -18.98 3.72
N SER A 152 -24.63 -17.78 3.17
CA SER A 152 -23.57 -16.97 2.58
C SER A 152 -22.80 -16.18 3.65
N PHE A 153 -21.49 -16.02 3.46
CA PHE A 153 -20.65 -15.22 4.37
C PHE A 153 -20.60 -13.79 3.85
N VAL A 154 -21.18 -12.88 4.62
CA VAL A 154 -21.25 -11.47 4.31
C VAL A 154 -20.48 -10.72 5.42
N PRO A 155 -19.68 -9.68 5.11
CA PRO A 155 -19.07 -8.86 6.15
C PRO A 155 -20.16 -8.33 7.09
N VAL A 156 -19.92 -8.30 8.41
CA VAL A 156 -20.93 -7.97 9.45
C VAL A 156 -21.76 -6.71 9.10
N TRP A 157 -21.15 -5.69 8.49
CA TRP A 157 -21.79 -4.42 8.17
C TRP A 157 -22.61 -4.41 6.85
N LYS A 158 -22.61 -5.51 6.09
CA LYS A 158 -23.46 -5.73 4.91
C LYS A 158 -24.62 -6.70 5.20
N ALA A 159 -24.77 -7.14 6.45
CA ALA A 159 -25.74 -8.15 6.85
C ALA A 159 -27.11 -7.58 7.25
N GLU A 160 -27.47 -6.38 6.79
CA GLU A 160 -28.82 -5.82 6.93
C GLU A 160 -29.75 -6.27 5.80
#